data_AF-A0A2V7W3H7-F1
#
_entry.id   AF-A0A2V7W3H7-F1
#
_cell.length_a   1.000
_cell.length_b   1.000
_cell.length_c   1.000
_cell.angle_alpha   90.00
_cell.angle_beta   90.00
_cell.angle_gamma   90.00
#
_symmetry.space_group_name_H-M   'P 1'
#
loop_
_entity.id
_entity.type
_entity.pdbx_description
1 polymer ?
#
loop_
_entity_poly.entity_id
_entity_poly.type
_entity_poly.pdbx_seq_one_letter_code
_entity_poly.pdbx_strand_id
1 'polypeptide(L)'
;RDVDPVGACVGMKGSRVQSIIRELRGEKIDIIPWSDDVVQFAQNSLAPAKITRVSVTSDEAAHRPHLDVIVDNDQLSLAIGKRGLNVRLAAELIGAKIDIKSEEEVKGEVADALSAMLQEAMAESRAQTNVHDIDEMPPEWADKLDAAGYDDLDSVVNASIDDLTAIEGIDSESAAKIIEVARQHEEVEETPYAEEGEGEEGEAVATETQPGEEKPEEAKVE
;
A
#
# COMPACT_ATOMS: atom_id res chain seq x y z
N ARG A 1 32.92 6.44 29.52
CA ARG A 1 32.56 5.06 29.90
C ARG A 1 31.07 5.00 29.70
N ASP A 2 30.62 4.48 28.55
CA ASP A 2 29.19 4.40 28.26
C ASP A 2 28.57 3.32 29.13
N VAL A 3 27.52 3.71 29.85
CA VAL A 3 26.73 2.81 30.71
C VAL A 3 25.56 2.35 29.86
N ASP A 4 25.40 1.03 29.69
CA ASP A 4 24.18 0.47 29.10
C ASP A 4 23.02 0.59 30.11
N PRO A 5 22.02 1.45 29.88
CA PRO A 5 20.93 1.65 30.82
C PRO A 5 20.05 0.40 30.96
N VAL A 6 19.85 -0.36 29.88
CA VAL A 6 18.99 -1.55 29.91
C VAL A 6 19.67 -2.65 30.71
N GLY A 7 20.94 -2.95 30.42
CA GLY A 7 21.74 -3.89 31.22
C GLY A 7 21.85 -3.47 32.69
N ALA A 8 21.99 -2.17 32.93
CA ALA A 8 22.01 -1.57 34.26
C ALA A 8 20.66 -1.60 34.99
N CYS A 9 19.53 -1.92 34.34
CA CYS A 9 18.25 -2.20 34.99
C CYS A 9 17.98 -3.70 35.12
N VAL A 10 18.34 -4.50 34.11
CA VAL A 10 18.08 -5.95 34.03
C VAL A 10 18.93 -6.73 35.05
N GLY A 11 20.23 -6.44 35.13
CA GLY A 11 21.17 -7.16 36.01
C GLY A 11 21.63 -8.50 35.43
N MET A 12 22.54 -9.19 36.15
CA MET A 12 23.08 -10.47 35.69
C MET A 12 21.95 -11.46 35.41
N LYS A 13 21.80 -11.87 34.14
CA LYS A 13 20.72 -12.77 33.68
C LYS A 13 19.31 -12.33 34.11
N GLY A 14 19.06 -11.02 34.21
CA GLY A 14 17.76 -10.48 34.60
C GLY A 14 17.42 -10.55 36.08
N SER A 15 18.39 -10.81 36.96
CA SER A 15 18.15 -11.02 38.39
C SER A 15 17.38 -9.88 39.08
N ARG A 16 17.58 -8.63 38.65
CA ARG A 16 16.92 -7.46 39.23
C ARG A 16 15.49 -7.34 38.74
N VAL A 17 15.28 -7.34 37.42
CA VAL A 17 13.92 -7.25 36.84
C VAL A 17 13.06 -8.44 37.27
N GLN A 18 13.61 -9.65 37.33
CA GLN A 18 12.90 -10.84 37.81
C GLN A 18 12.49 -10.74 39.29
N SER A 19 13.25 -10.03 40.12
CA SER A 19 12.86 -9.80 41.51
C SER A 19 11.67 -8.85 41.61
N ILE A 20 11.64 -7.78 40.80
CA ILE A 20 10.50 -6.86 40.71
C ILE A 20 9.26 -7.57 40.15
N ILE A 21 9.40 -8.38 39.10
CA ILE A 21 8.30 -9.19 38.54
C ILE A 21 7.67 -10.07 39.62
N ARG A 22 8.47 -10.68 40.50
CA ARG A 22 7.94 -11.49 41.62
C ARG A 22 7.19 -10.65 42.65
N GLU A 23 7.67 -9.45 42.96
CA GLU A 23 6.99 -8.51 43.86
C GLU A 23 5.66 -8.01 43.26
N LEU A 24 5.61 -7.80 41.95
CA LEU A 24 4.40 -7.45 41.19
C LEU A 24 3.55 -8.68 40.81
N ARG A 25 3.67 -9.78 41.56
CA ARG A 25 2.83 -10.99 41.40
C ARG A 25 2.85 -11.60 39.99
N GLY A 26 3.95 -11.45 39.27
CA GLY A 26 4.15 -12.04 37.94
C GLY A 26 3.76 -11.15 36.77
N GLU A 27 3.49 -9.85 36.98
CA GLU A 27 3.31 -8.89 35.90
C GLU A 27 4.55 -8.83 34.99
N LYS A 28 4.34 -8.84 33.68
CA LYS A 28 5.43 -8.79 32.70
C LYS A 28 5.93 -7.36 32.56
N ILE A 29 7.25 -7.20 32.63
CA ILE A 29 7.92 -5.90 32.51
C ILE A 29 8.91 -6.01 31.36
N ASP A 30 8.74 -5.14 30.38
CA ASP A 30 9.68 -4.96 29.28
C ASP A 30 10.48 -3.67 29.51
N ILE A 31 11.80 -3.77 29.33
CA ILE A 31 12.72 -2.64 29.51
C ILE A 31 13.30 -2.33 28.14
N ILE A 32 13.04 -1.12 27.67
CA ILE A 32 13.44 -0.66 26.34
C ILE A 32 14.43 0.50 26.45
N PRO A 33 15.34 0.66 25.47
CA PRO A 33 16.17 1.86 25.40
C PRO A 33 15.31 3.06 24.99
N TRP A 34 15.41 4.13 25.77
CA TRP A 34 14.82 5.41 25.42
C TRP A 34 15.63 6.09 24.30
N SER A 35 14.96 6.86 23.44
CA SER A 35 15.59 7.70 22.42
C SER A 35 14.83 9.02 22.29
N ASP A 36 15.56 10.11 22.01
CA ASP A 36 15.00 11.41 21.64
C ASP A 36 14.30 11.37 20.26
N ASP A 37 14.75 10.48 19.38
CA ASP A 37 14.11 10.27 18.07
C ASP A 37 12.84 9.44 18.26
N VAL A 38 11.69 10.06 17.99
CA VAL A 38 10.36 9.44 18.12
C VAL A 38 10.25 8.18 17.24
N VAL A 39 10.87 8.16 16.07
CA VAL A 39 10.86 7.01 15.16
C VAL A 39 11.56 5.83 15.82
N GLN A 40 12.78 6.05 16.31
CA GLN A 40 13.56 5.03 17.00
C GLN A 40 12.90 4.60 18.31
N PHE A 41 12.33 5.55 19.06
CA PHE A 41 11.66 5.25 20.33
C PHE A 41 10.38 4.45 20.10
N ALA A 42 9.64 4.70 19.01
CA ALA A 42 8.49 3.88 18.60
C ALA A 42 8.90 2.45 18.25
N GLN A 43 9.98 2.27 17.49
CA GLN A 43 10.52 0.94 17.19
C GLN A 43 10.91 0.17 18.47
N ASN A 44 11.56 0.85 19.42
CA ASN A 44 11.93 0.25 20.70
C ASN A 44 10.69 -0.10 21.55
N SER A 45 9.64 0.73 21.51
CA SER A 45 8.44 0.59 22.34
C SER A 45 7.49 -0.51 21.87
N LEU A 46 7.53 -0.86 20.58
CA LEU A 46 6.72 -1.94 20.02
C LEU A 46 7.41 -3.31 20.08
N ALA A 47 8.64 -3.38 20.58
CA ALA A 47 9.34 -4.64 20.80
C ALA A 47 8.48 -5.61 21.63
N PRO A 48 8.39 -6.89 21.27
CA PRO A 48 9.30 -7.64 20.39
C PRO A 48 8.95 -7.63 18.89
N ALA A 49 7.90 -6.92 18.47
CA ALA A 49 7.51 -6.88 17.06
C ALA A 49 8.56 -6.15 16.21
N LYS A 50 8.87 -6.70 15.03
CA LYS A 50 9.75 -6.04 14.07
C LYS A 50 8.94 -5.05 13.24
N ILE A 51 9.43 -3.82 13.18
CA ILE A 51 8.78 -2.73 12.46
C ILE A 51 9.50 -2.48 11.15
N THR A 52 8.74 -2.41 10.06
CA THR A 52 9.28 -2.20 8.72
C THR A 52 9.44 -0.72 8.42
N ARG A 53 8.43 0.09 8.75
CA ARG A 53 8.48 1.55 8.57
C ARG A 53 7.67 2.27 9.63
N VAL A 54 8.10 3.47 10.01
CA VAL A 54 7.33 4.40 10.85
C VAL A 54 7.28 5.73 10.13
N SER A 55 6.09 6.30 10.00
CA SER A 55 5.86 7.63 9.45
C SER A 55 5.24 8.49 10.53
N VAL A 56 5.76 9.70 10.71
CA VAL A 56 5.22 10.66 11.67
C VAL A 56 4.30 11.60 10.92
N THR A 57 3.00 11.49 11.18
CA THR A 57 2.00 12.42 10.66
C THR A 57 1.72 13.44 11.76
N SER A 58 2.21 14.65 11.57
CA SER A 58 1.98 15.76 12.50
C SER A 58 0.74 16.51 12.05
N ASP A 59 -0.35 16.37 12.77
CA ASP A 59 -1.50 17.27 12.61
C ASP A 59 -1.28 18.47 13.53
N GLU A 60 -1.10 19.67 12.96
CA GLU A 60 -0.92 20.91 13.72
C GLU A 60 -2.09 21.20 14.68
N ALA A 61 -3.28 20.64 14.42
CA ALA A 61 -4.45 20.76 15.30
C ALA A 61 -4.48 19.71 16.42
N ALA A 62 -3.77 18.58 16.27
CA ALA A 62 -3.75 17.52 17.25
C ALA A 62 -2.74 17.80 18.37
N HIS A 63 -3.18 17.68 19.62
CA HIS A 63 -2.30 17.85 20.79
C HIS A 63 -1.25 16.74 20.94
N ARG A 64 -1.32 15.67 20.13
CA ARG A 64 -0.41 14.53 20.15
C ARG A 64 -0.04 14.14 18.72
N PRO A 65 1.23 13.82 18.44
CA PRO A 65 1.65 13.36 17.11
C PRO A 65 0.96 12.03 16.75
N HIS A 66 0.70 11.83 15.46
CA HIS A 66 0.21 10.56 14.93
C HIS A 66 1.39 9.77 14.34
N LEU A 67 1.48 8.49 14.67
CA LEU A 67 2.51 7.58 14.19
C LEU A 67 1.84 6.46 13.39
N ASP A 68 2.13 6.42 12.10
CA ASP A 68 1.70 5.35 11.21
C ASP A 68 2.82 4.32 11.11
N VAL A 69 2.56 3.12 11.63
CA VAL A 69 3.54 2.06 11.76
C VAL A 69 3.17 0.93 10.81
N ILE A 70 4.11 0.60 9.93
CA ILE A 70 3.95 -0.48 8.96
C ILE A 70 4.78 -1.67 9.41
N VAL A 71 4.14 -2.83 9.42
CA VAL A 71 4.73 -4.11 9.81
C VAL A 71 4.43 -5.19 8.78
N ASP A 72 5.19 -6.26 8.81
CA ASP A 72 4.87 -7.47 8.07
C ASP A 72 3.59 -8.12 8.64
N ASN A 73 2.86 -8.85 7.81
CA ASN A 73 1.59 -9.47 8.20
C ASN A 73 1.70 -10.42 9.41
N ASP A 74 2.80 -11.14 9.52
CA ASP A 74 3.06 -12.05 10.64
C ASP A 74 3.35 -11.30 11.96
N GLN A 75 3.84 -10.06 11.86
CA GLN A 75 4.16 -9.19 12.99
C GLN A 75 2.96 -8.35 13.46
N LEU A 76 1.90 -8.19 12.64
CA LEU A 76 0.74 -7.36 12.96
C LEU A 76 0.10 -7.72 14.31
N SER A 77 -0.18 -9.01 14.53
CA SER A 77 -0.78 -9.51 15.76
C SER A 77 0.11 -9.28 16.99
N LEU A 78 1.43 -9.42 16.81
CA LEU A 78 2.42 -9.21 17.86
C LEU A 78 2.55 -7.73 18.21
N ALA A 79 2.59 -6.84 17.21
CA ALA A 79 2.71 -5.40 17.37
C ALA A 79 1.50 -4.81 18.09
N ILE A 80 0.28 -5.23 17.73
CA ILE A 80 -0.96 -4.84 18.42
C ILE A 80 -0.99 -5.42 19.84
N GLY A 81 -0.62 -6.70 19.96
CA GLY A 81 -0.65 -7.45 21.21
C GLY A 81 -2.06 -7.84 21.65
N LYS A 82 -2.16 -8.62 22.74
CA LYS A 82 -3.43 -9.14 23.24
C LYS A 82 -4.37 -8.00 23.63
N ARG A 83 -5.51 -7.86 22.94
CA ARG A 83 -6.49 -6.76 23.11
C ARG A 83 -5.89 -5.37 22.89
N GLY A 84 -4.87 -5.26 22.04
CA GLY A 84 -4.22 -3.97 21.79
C GLY A 84 -3.37 -3.47 22.96
N LEU A 85 -3.01 -4.32 23.92
CA LEU A 85 -2.27 -3.88 25.11
C LEU A 85 -0.90 -3.30 24.73
N ASN A 86 -0.19 -3.92 23.77
CA ASN A 86 1.16 -3.49 23.41
C ASN A 86 1.15 -2.11 22.77
N VAL A 87 0.31 -1.92 21.73
CA VAL A 87 0.15 -0.62 21.06
C VAL A 87 -0.35 0.47 22.02
N ARG A 88 -1.22 0.13 22.98
CA ARG A 88 -1.71 1.10 23.99
C ARG A 88 -0.61 1.53 24.95
N LEU A 89 0.19 0.59 25.45
CA LEU A 89 1.32 0.91 26.33
C LEU A 89 2.37 1.74 25.59
N ALA A 90 2.67 1.40 24.33
CA ALA A 90 3.58 2.17 23.50
C ALA A 90 3.05 3.60 23.23
N ALA A 91 1.76 3.74 22.91
CA ALA A 91 1.12 5.04 22.69
C ALA A 91 1.14 5.92 23.95
N GLU A 92 0.89 5.34 25.12
CA GLU A 92 0.97 6.05 26.41
C GLU A 92 2.41 6.43 26.76
N LEU A 93 3.38 5.55 26.50
CA LEU A 93 4.80 5.75 26.77
C LEU A 93 5.42 6.86 25.90
N ILE A 94 5.07 6.89 24.61
CA ILE A 94 5.55 7.91 23.66
C ILE A 94 4.73 9.20 23.80
N GLY A 95 3.49 9.11 24.27
CA GLY A 95 2.55 10.21 24.29
C GLY A 95 1.92 10.52 22.92
N ALA A 96 1.99 9.58 21.98
CA ALA A 96 1.52 9.71 20.60
C ALA A 96 0.31 8.78 20.34
N LYS A 97 -0.47 9.07 19.29
CA LYS A 97 -1.42 8.09 18.76
C LYS A 97 -0.66 7.20 17.77
N ILE A 98 -0.78 5.89 17.92
CA ILE A 98 -0.10 4.91 17.06
C ILE A 98 -1.17 4.11 16.31
N ASP A 99 -1.06 4.09 14.99
CA ASP A 99 -1.82 3.21 14.11
C ASP A 99 -0.88 2.18 13.48
N ILE A 100 -1.27 0.91 13.47
CA ILE A 100 -0.42 -0.19 12.99
C ILE A 100 -1.13 -0.86 11.83
N LYS A 101 -0.52 -0.83 10.65
CA LYS A 101 -1.02 -1.45 9.42
C LYS A 101 -0.03 -2.47 8.88
N SER A 102 -0.53 -3.45 8.15
CA SER A 102 0.35 -4.35 7.41
C SER A 102 0.75 -3.77 6.06
N GLU A 103 1.85 -4.26 5.50
CA GLU A 103 2.24 -3.87 4.13
C GLU A 103 1.16 -4.18 3.09
N GLU A 104 0.44 -5.30 3.24
CA GLU A 104 -0.63 -5.67 2.31
C GLU A 104 -1.83 -4.72 2.43
N GLU A 105 -2.19 -4.30 3.65
CA GLU A 105 -3.25 -3.31 3.87
C GLU A 105 -2.89 -1.99 3.21
N VAL A 106 -1.66 -1.51 3.41
CA VAL A 106 -1.19 -0.26 2.77
C VAL A 106 -1.15 -0.39 1.25
N LYS A 107 -0.70 -1.54 0.70
CA LYS A 107 -0.70 -1.78 -0.75
C LYS A 107 -2.12 -1.79 -1.33
N GLY A 108 -3.07 -2.40 -0.62
CA GLY A 108 -4.48 -2.40 -0.99
C GLY A 108 -5.05 -0.98 -1.03
N GLU A 109 -4.85 -0.20 0.05
CA GLU A 109 -5.29 1.19 0.12
C GLU A 109 -4.70 2.05 -1.01
N VAL A 110 -3.42 1.86 -1.34
CA VAL A 110 -2.77 2.58 -2.45
C VAL A 110 -3.31 2.16 -3.80
N ALA A 111 -3.57 0.86 -4.02
CA ALA A 111 -4.14 0.35 -5.26
C ALA A 111 -5.58 0.88 -5.47
N ASP A 112 -6.39 0.86 -4.42
CA ASP A 112 -7.76 1.38 -4.45
C ASP A 112 -7.76 2.90 -4.72
N ALA A 113 -6.87 3.64 -4.06
CA ALA A 113 -6.73 5.09 -4.29
C ALA A 113 -6.27 5.40 -5.71
N LEU A 114 -5.30 4.65 -6.24
CA LEU A 114 -4.82 4.83 -7.62
C LEU A 114 -5.92 4.50 -8.64
N SER A 115 -6.67 3.43 -8.40
CA SER A 115 -7.82 3.05 -9.23
C SER A 115 -8.87 4.16 -9.26
N ALA A 116 -9.21 4.72 -8.10
CA ALA A 116 -10.15 5.84 -8.01
C ALA A 116 -9.63 7.09 -8.74
N MET A 117 -8.35 7.43 -8.59
CA MET A 117 -7.75 8.56 -9.32
C MET A 117 -7.74 8.34 -10.84
N LEU A 118 -7.47 7.12 -11.30
CA LEU A 118 -7.53 6.77 -12.74
C LEU A 118 -8.95 6.90 -13.27
N GLN A 119 -9.95 6.39 -12.54
CA GLN A 119 -11.35 6.53 -12.92
C GLN A 119 -11.80 7.99 -12.99
N GLU A 120 -11.39 8.82 -12.05
CA GLU A 120 -11.70 10.25 -12.06
C GLU A 120 -11.03 10.95 -13.26
N ALA A 121 -9.75 10.67 -13.52
CA ALA A 121 -9.06 11.20 -14.69
C ALA A 121 -9.70 10.75 -16.02
N MET A 122 -10.14 9.49 -16.10
CA MET A 122 -10.89 8.98 -17.26
C MET A 122 -12.23 9.69 -17.42
N ALA A 123 -12.99 9.87 -16.34
CA ALA A 123 -14.25 10.61 -16.37
C ALA A 123 -14.05 12.07 -16.82
N GLU A 124 -13.00 12.74 -16.34
CA GLU A 124 -12.64 14.08 -16.79
C GLU A 124 -12.27 14.13 -18.28
N SER A 125 -11.58 13.11 -18.80
CA SER A 125 -11.28 12.99 -20.23
C SER A 125 -12.56 12.80 -21.05
N ARG A 126 -13.44 11.89 -20.63
CA ARG A 126 -14.74 11.64 -21.28
C ARG A 126 -15.61 12.90 -21.33
N ALA A 127 -15.63 13.69 -20.25
CA ALA A 127 -16.38 14.95 -20.20
C ALA A 127 -15.82 16.03 -21.15
N GLN A 128 -14.57 15.90 -21.60
CA GLN A 128 -13.96 16.80 -22.59
C GLN A 128 -14.16 16.32 -24.03
N THR A 129 -14.38 15.03 -24.24
CA THR A 129 -14.67 14.45 -25.56
C THR A 129 -16.10 14.77 -25.95
N ASN A 130 -16.26 15.60 -26.99
CA ASN A 130 -17.57 15.94 -27.51
C ASN A 130 -18.22 14.73 -28.19
N VAL A 131 -19.54 14.60 -28.10
CA VAL A 131 -20.32 13.52 -28.72
C VAL A 131 -20.12 13.40 -30.24
N HIS A 132 -19.78 14.50 -30.91
CA HIS A 132 -19.49 14.53 -32.34
C HIS A 132 -18.10 13.96 -32.71
N ASP A 133 -17.19 13.89 -31.75
CA ASP A 133 -15.82 13.40 -31.96
C ASP A 133 -15.69 11.90 -31.65
N ILE A 134 -16.78 11.24 -31.24
CA ILE A 134 -16.83 9.80 -30.98
C ILE A 134 -16.76 9.03 -32.31
N ASP A 135 -15.70 8.26 -32.50
CA ASP A 135 -15.53 7.40 -33.67
C ASP A 135 -16.69 6.38 -33.82
N GLU A 136 -17.03 6.07 -35.07
CA GLU A 136 -18.18 5.22 -35.43
C GLU A 136 -19.57 5.68 -34.97
N MET A 137 -19.71 6.87 -34.35
CA MET A 137 -21.00 7.49 -34.04
C MET A 137 -21.64 8.07 -35.31
N PRO A 138 -22.85 7.64 -35.72
CA PRO A 138 -23.57 8.28 -36.81
C PRO A 138 -23.85 9.76 -36.49
N PRO A 139 -23.64 10.70 -37.43
CA PRO A 139 -23.85 12.13 -37.18
C PRO A 139 -25.31 12.45 -36.79
N GLU A 140 -26.28 11.69 -37.32
CA GLU A 140 -27.70 11.83 -36.95
C GLU A 140 -27.99 11.47 -35.48
N TRP A 141 -27.16 10.65 -34.84
CA TRP A 141 -27.28 10.31 -33.42
C TRP A 141 -26.58 11.36 -32.56
N ALA A 142 -25.39 11.79 -32.95
CA ALA A 142 -24.66 12.85 -32.26
C ALA A 142 -25.49 14.16 -32.20
N ASP A 143 -26.10 14.60 -33.30
CA ASP A 143 -26.97 15.79 -33.33
C ASP A 143 -28.17 15.68 -32.38
N LYS A 144 -28.76 14.48 -32.24
CA LYS A 144 -29.91 14.23 -31.36
C LYS A 144 -29.51 14.17 -29.90
N LEU A 145 -28.35 13.60 -29.61
CA LEU A 145 -27.78 13.52 -28.26
C LEU A 145 -27.40 14.91 -27.76
N ASP A 146 -26.68 15.70 -28.57
CA ASP A 146 -26.33 17.10 -28.27
C ASP A 146 -27.59 17.95 -28.00
N ALA A 147 -28.60 17.84 -28.87
CA ALA A 147 -29.88 18.55 -28.69
C ALA A 147 -30.65 18.14 -27.43
N ALA A 148 -30.42 16.93 -26.92
CA ALA A 148 -31.03 16.40 -25.70
C ALA A 148 -30.20 16.69 -24.44
N GLY A 149 -29.01 17.29 -24.57
CA GLY A 149 -28.10 17.61 -23.46
C GLY A 149 -27.11 16.48 -23.12
N TYR A 150 -26.86 15.58 -24.06
CA TYR A 150 -25.80 14.57 -24.01
C TYR A 150 -24.68 14.97 -24.97
N ASP A 151 -23.99 16.06 -24.65
CA ASP A 151 -22.99 16.72 -25.50
C ASP A 151 -21.57 16.17 -25.32
N ASP A 152 -21.34 15.35 -24.29
CA ASP A 152 -20.05 14.74 -23.98
C ASP A 152 -20.11 13.21 -23.83
N LEU A 153 -18.96 12.55 -23.98
CA LEU A 153 -18.84 11.09 -23.92
C LEU A 153 -19.25 10.52 -22.55
N ASP A 154 -18.99 11.23 -21.45
CA ASP A 154 -19.33 10.76 -20.10
C ASP A 154 -20.85 10.69 -19.91
N SER A 155 -21.56 11.72 -20.37
CA SER A 155 -23.02 11.79 -20.34
C SER A 155 -23.67 10.62 -21.08
N VAL A 156 -23.08 10.21 -22.21
CA VAL A 156 -23.58 9.10 -23.05
C VAL A 156 -23.27 7.74 -22.42
N VAL A 157 -22.07 7.56 -21.86
CA VAL A 157 -21.66 6.30 -21.20
C VAL A 157 -22.45 6.04 -19.91
N ASN A 158 -22.77 7.10 -19.17
CA ASN A 158 -23.55 7.04 -17.93
C ASN A 158 -25.07 7.08 -18.14
N ALA A 159 -25.54 7.36 -19.36
CA ALA A 159 -26.95 7.31 -19.70
C ALA A 159 -27.51 5.89 -19.65
N SER A 160 -28.75 5.73 -19.17
CA SER A 160 -29.45 4.46 -19.28
C SER A 160 -30.14 4.33 -20.64
N ILE A 161 -30.43 3.09 -21.05
CA ILE A 161 -31.18 2.82 -22.29
C ILE A 161 -32.54 3.54 -22.25
N ASP A 162 -33.20 3.58 -21.09
CA ASP A 162 -34.50 4.24 -20.93
C ASP A 162 -34.39 5.76 -21.17
N ASP A 163 -33.33 6.40 -20.67
CA ASP A 163 -33.09 7.83 -20.87
C ASP A 163 -32.84 8.16 -22.35
N LEU A 164 -32.05 7.34 -23.04
CA LEU A 164 -31.78 7.51 -24.47
C LEU A 164 -33.02 7.27 -25.34
N THR A 165 -33.87 6.31 -24.97
CA THR A 165 -35.13 6.05 -25.71
C THR A 165 -36.20 7.12 -25.51
N ALA A 166 -36.05 8.00 -24.51
CA ALA A 166 -36.91 9.17 -24.35
C ALA A 166 -36.63 10.25 -25.40
N ILE A 167 -35.48 10.18 -26.08
CA ILE A 167 -35.08 11.09 -27.15
C ILE A 167 -35.84 10.73 -28.44
N GLU A 168 -36.41 11.75 -29.08
CA GLU A 168 -37.20 11.55 -30.30
C GLU A 168 -36.34 10.96 -31.44
N GLY A 169 -36.67 9.74 -31.86
CA GLY A 169 -35.99 9.06 -32.95
C GLY A 169 -34.77 8.24 -32.54
N ILE A 170 -34.66 7.86 -31.26
CA ILE A 170 -33.78 6.79 -30.76
C ILE A 170 -34.66 5.65 -30.24
N ASP A 171 -34.52 4.46 -30.81
CA ASP A 171 -35.18 3.24 -30.32
C ASP A 171 -34.26 2.44 -29.39
N SER A 172 -34.80 1.41 -28.74
CA SER A 172 -34.03 0.61 -27.77
C SER A 172 -32.83 -0.10 -28.38
N GLU A 173 -32.85 -0.38 -29.69
CA GLU A 173 -31.74 -1.00 -30.40
C GLU A 173 -30.62 0.03 -30.70
N SER A 174 -30.99 1.24 -31.11
CA SER A 174 -30.06 2.35 -31.33
C SER A 174 -29.45 2.84 -30.03
N ALA A 175 -30.24 2.95 -28.95
CA ALA A 175 -29.75 3.32 -27.62
C ALA A 175 -28.67 2.34 -27.10
N ALA A 176 -28.89 1.04 -27.28
CA ALA A 176 -27.90 0.03 -26.91
C ALA A 176 -26.60 0.16 -27.72
N LYS A 177 -26.71 0.41 -29.04
CA LYS A 177 -25.57 0.62 -29.94
C LYS A 177 -24.80 1.90 -29.61
N ILE A 178 -25.49 2.99 -29.24
CA ILE A 178 -24.86 4.26 -28.84
C ILE A 178 -23.99 4.06 -27.60
N ILE A 179 -24.51 3.38 -26.57
CA ILE A 179 -23.74 3.07 -25.35
C ILE A 179 -22.57 2.13 -25.66
N GLU A 180 -22.76 1.17 -26.56
CA GLU A 180 -21.70 0.25 -26.99
C GLU A 180 -20.57 0.97 -27.71
N VAL A 181 -20.88 1.83 -28.69
CA VAL A 181 -19.90 2.66 -29.42
C VAL A 181 -19.17 3.61 -28.48
N ALA A 182 -19.90 4.28 -27.57
CA ALA A 182 -19.30 5.16 -26.58
C ALA A 182 -18.30 4.43 -25.67
N ARG A 183 -18.58 3.18 -25.27
CA ARG A 183 -17.64 2.35 -24.48
C ARG A 183 -16.47 1.84 -25.29
N GLN A 184 -16.66 1.52 -26.57
CA GLN A 184 -15.57 1.07 -27.44
C GLN A 184 -14.58 2.20 -27.75
N HIS A 185 -15.06 3.44 -27.88
CA HIS A 185 -14.20 4.61 -28.02
C HIS A 185 -13.21 4.77 -26.86
N GLU A 186 -13.59 4.32 -25.67
CA GLU A 186 -12.74 4.33 -24.48
C GLU A 186 -11.60 3.30 -24.53
N GLU A 187 -11.86 2.09 -25.03
CA GLU A 187 -10.86 1.02 -25.11
C GLU A 187 -9.75 1.32 -26.14
N VAL A 188 -10.02 2.17 -27.14
CA VAL A 188 -9.07 2.49 -28.22
C VAL A 188 -8.02 3.51 -27.77
N GLU A 189 -8.31 4.37 -26.79
CA GLU A 189 -7.32 5.30 -26.21
C GLU A 189 -6.33 4.61 -25.24
N GLU A 190 -6.60 3.38 -24.78
CA GLU A 190 -5.75 2.61 -23.86
C GLU A 190 -4.54 1.87 -24.53
N THR A 191 -4.01 2.36 -25.64
CA THR A 191 -2.72 1.83 -26.15
C THR A 191 -1.57 2.84 -26.13
N PRO A 192 -0.89 2.96 -24.98
CA PRO A 192 0.54 3.29 -24.98
C PRO A 192 1.35 2.16 -24.31
N TYR A 193 2.30 1.63 -25.09
CA TYR A 193 3.35 0.65 -24.74
C TYR A 193 3.04 -0.84 -24.90
N ALA A 194 3.27 -1.31 -26.13
CA ALA A 194 3.79 -2.66 -26.34
C ALA A 194 5.12 -2.84 -25.60
N GLU A 195 5.23 -3.93 -24.86
CA GLU A 195 6.46 -4.44 -24.29
C GLU A 195 7.53 -4.64 -25.39
N GLU A 196 8.56 -3.80 -25.40
CA GLU A 196 9.85 -4.16 -25.99
C GLU A 196 10.93 -3.86 -24.94
N GLY A 197 11.34 -4.91 -24.23
CA GLY A 197 12.34 -4.80 -23.17
C GLY A 197 12.71 -6.12 -22.52
N GLU A 198 12.57 -7.27 -23.19
CA GLU A 198 13.31 -8.47 -22.78
C GLU A 198 14.73 -8.34 -23.34
N GLY A 199 15.62 -7.88 -22.45
CA GLY A 199 17.06 -7.83 -22.70
C GLY A 199 17.61 -9.22 -22.97
N GLU A 200 18.35 -9.29 -24.07
CA GLU A 200 19.22 -10.36 -24.50
C GLU A 200 20.03 -10.97 -23.33
N GLU A 201 19.74 -12.23 -22.97
CA GLU A 201 20.72 -13.04 -22.26
C GLU A 201 21.79 -13.49 -23.25
N GLY A 202 22.88 -12.72 -23.28
CA GLY A 202 24.08 -12.99 -24.03
C GLY A 202 24.74 -14.31 -23.61
N GLU A 203 24.84 -15.19 -24.60
CA GLU A 203 25.77 -16.30 -24.69
C GLU A 203 27.21 -15.84 -24.41
N ALA A 204 27.84 -16.39 -23.37
CA ALA A 204 29.29 -16.32 -23.18
C ALA A 204 29.81 -17.70 -22.74
N VAL A 205 30.35 -18.43 -23.71
CA VAL A 205 31.10 -19.66 -23.53
C VAL A 205 32.61 -19.37 -23.61
N ALA A 206 33.33 -19.98 -22.66
CA ALA A 206 34.77 -20.30 -22.62
C ALA A 206 35.73 -19.16 -22.23
N THR A 207 36.82 -19.36 -21.46
CA THR A 207 37.73 -20.52 -21.33
C THR A 207 38.51 -20.50 -19.99
N GLU A 208 38.90 -21.71 -19.52
CA GLU A 208 40.20 -22.08 -18.88
C GLU A 208 40.71 -21.30 -17.62
N THR A 209 41.28 -21.87 -16.54
CA THR A 209 41.88 -23.20 -16.26
C THR A 209 42.17 -23.36 -14.75
N GLN A 210 42.03 -24.60 -14.26
CA GLN A 210 42.88 -25.32 -13.26
C GLN A 210 42.74 -25.17 -11.72
N PRO A 211 43.13 -26.24 -10.96
CA PRO A 211 42.32 -26.84 -9.89
C PRO A 211 42.98 -26.85 -8.50
N GLY A 212 42.23 -27.25 -7.46
CA GLY A 212 42.80 -27.56 -6.15
C GLY A 212 41.76 -27.85 -5.06
N GLU A 213 41.10 -29.02 -5.14
CA GLU A 213 40.48 -29.64 -3.97
C GLU A 213 41.54 -30.49 -3.24
N GLU A 214 41.91 -30.10 -2.02
CA GLU A 214 42.48 -31.02 -1.03
C GLU A 214 41.52 -31.14 0.15
N LYS A 215 41.05 -32.37 0.38
CA LYS A 215 40.32 -32.80 1.57
C LYS A 215 41.28 -32.85 2.77
N PRO A 216 40.82 -32.57 4.00
CA PRO A 216 41.59 -32.91 5.19
C PRO A 216 41.46 -34.41 5.47
N GLU A 217 42.59 -35.10 5.49
CA GLU A 217 42.74 -36.49 5.94
C GLU A 217 43.03 -36.51 7.45
N GLU A 218 42.20 -37.24 8.19
CA GLU A 218 42.44 -37.63 9.58
C GLU A 218 43.63 -38.60 9.64
N ALA A 219 44.67 -38.26 10.42
CA ALA A 219 45.71 -39.20 10.81
C ALA A 219 45.84 -39.28 12.34
N LYS A 220 45.69 -40.51 12.82
CA LYS A 220 45.95 -41.01 14.17
C LYS A 220 47.45 -41.09 14.46
N VAL A 221 47.77 -40.82 15.75
CA VAL A 221 48.77 -41.51 16.59
C VAL A 221 50.25 -41.32 16.25
N GLU A 222 50.96 -40.58 17.12
CA GLU A 222 51.89 -41.16 18.11
C GLU A 222 51.99 -40.23 19.34
#